data_AF-A0A354QS16-F1
#
_entry.id   AF-A0A354QS16-F1
#
_cell.length_a   1.000
_cell.length_b   1.000
_cell.length_c   1.000
_cell.angle_alpha   90.00
_cell.angle_beta   90.00
_cell.angle_gamma   90.00
#
_symmetry.space_group_name_H-M   'P 1'
#
loop_
_entity.id
_entity.type
_entity.pdbx_description
1 polymer ?
#
loop_
_entity_poly.entity_id
_entity_poly.type
_entity_poly.pdbx_seq_one_letter_code
_entity_poly.pdbx_strand_id
1 'polypeptide(L)'
;ERTLVVVKKDGTREQFSRDKIFNGIIRSAQKRPVSSDEIEEIVSRIEQKVRSSNENEIASEYIGGLVMEELADLDEITYVRFASVYRSFKDVSELENLLKQITKTAKKKKEQ
;
A
#
# COMPACT_ATOMS: atom_id res chain seq x y z
N GLU A 1 -10.81 -9.15 22.22
CA GLU A 1 -10.31 -8.95 20.85
C GLU A 1 -8.97 -9.64 20.69
N ARG A 2 -8.68 -10.25 19.53
CA ARG A 2 -7.31 -10.74 19.25
C ARG A 2 -6.45 -9.54 18.89
N THR A 3 -5.37 -9.33 19.63
CA THR A 3 -4.39 -8.29 19.32
C THR A 3 -3.60 -8.73 18.11
N LEU A 4 -3.74 -8.00 17.01
CA LEU A 4 -2.96 -8.22 15.80
C LEU A 4 -1.62 -7.49 15.89
N VAL A 5 -0.55 -8.22 15.61
CA VAL A 5 0.83 -7.71 15.65
C VAL A 5 1.37 -7.60 14.23
N VAL A 6 2.05 -6.50 13.94
CA VAL A 6 2.77 -6.26 12.70
C VAL A 6 4.26 -6.46 12.94
N VAL A 7 4.88 -7.32 12.15
CA VAL A 7 6.33 -7.55 12.14
C VAL A 7 6.96 -6.67 11.07
N LYS A 8 7.82 -5.74 11.45
CA LYS A 8 8.53 -4.83 10.55
C LYS A 8 9.73 -5.49 9.89
N LYS A 9 10.24 -4.87 8.81
CA LYS A 9 11.45 -5.31 8.07
C LYS A 9 12.69 -5.51 8.95
N ASP A 10 12.82 -4.72 10.01
CA ASP A 10 13.91 -4.80 10.99
C ASP A 10 13.67 -5.86 12.09
N GLY A 11 12.55 -6.59 12.02
CA GLY A 11 12.14 -7.57 13.02
C GLY A 11 11.36 -6.97 14.20
N THR A 12 11.21 -5.64 14.26
CA THR A 12 10.45 -4.98 15.33
C THR A 12 8.98 -5.38 15.26
N ARG A 13 8.37 -5.65 16.41
CA ARG A 13 6.95 -6.00 16.54
C ARG A 13 6.18 -4.83 17.11
N GLU A 14 5.10 -4.45 16.45
CA GLU A 14 4.19 -3.41 16.93
C GLU A 14 2.74 -3.82 16.78
N GLN A 15 1.85 -3.21 17.54
CA GLN A 15 0.42 -3.42 17.35
C GLN A 15 -0.02 -2.86 15.99
N PHE A 16 -0.89 -3.59 15.29
CA PHE A 16 -1.54 -3.08 14.09
C PHE A 16 -2.27 -1.77 14.40
N SER A 17 -2.03 -0.75 13.57
CA SER A 17 -2.66 0.56 13.67
C SER A 17 -3.21 0.95 12.30
N ARG A 18 -4.54 1.09 12.24
CA ARG A 18 -5.26 1.58 11.06
C ARG A 18 -4.76 2.96 10.65
N ASP A 19 -4.57 3.85 11.62
CA ASP A 19 -4.14 5.23 11.40
C ASP A 19 -2.79 5.33 10.69
N LYS A 20 -1.87 4.39 10.94
CA LYS A 20 -0.58 4.37 10.23
C LYS A 20 -0.74 4.13 8.73
N ILE A 21 -1.68 3.27 8.33
CA ILE A 21 -1.97 2.98 6.92
C ILE A 21 -2.62 4.20 6.28
N PHE A 22 -3.66 4.73 6.94
CA PHE A 22 -4.39 5.92 6.47
C PHE A 22 -3.45 7.11 6.24
N ASN A 23 -2.62 7.44 7.22
CA ASN A 23 -1.65 8.54 7.11
C ASN A 23 -0.59 8.30 6.03
N GLY A 24 -0.16 7.04 5.85
CA GLY A 24 0.74 6.65 4.77
C GLY A 24 0.14 6.93 3.39
N ILE A 25 -1.12 6.56 3.18
CA ILE A 25 -1.83 6.78 1.91
C ILE A 25 -2.10 8.27 1.69
N ILE A 26 -2.60 9.00 2.69
CA ILE A 26 -2.85 10.45 2.59
C ILE A 26 -1.59 11.19 2.15
N ARG A 27 -0.44 10.85 2.72
CA ARG A 27 0.82 11.51 2.39
C ARG A 27 1.21 11.27 0.92
N SER A 28 0.94 10.08 0.40
CA SER A 28 1.17 9.75 -1.01
C SER A 28 0.17 10.43 -1.94
N ALA A 29 -1.08 10.61 -1.50
CA ALA A 29 -2.19 11.18 -2.27
C ALA A 29 -2.22 12.73 -2.29
N GLN A 30 -1.26 13.42 -1.68
CA GLN A 30 -1.26 14.89 -1.61
C GLN A 30 -1.37 15.55 -3.00
N LYS A 31 -2.34 16.47 -3.15
CA LYS A 31 -2.64 17.19 -4.41
C LYS A 31 -3.06 16.27 -5.57
N ARG A 32 -3.60 15.08 -5.26
CA ARG A 32 -4.26 14.18 -6.23
C ARG A 32 -5.77 14.25 -6.05
N PRO A 33 -6.56 13.90 -7.09
CA PRO A 33 -8.01 13.80 -6.99
C PRO A 33 -8.41 12.50 -6.27
N VAL A 34 -7.95 12.34 -5.03
CA VAL A 34 -8.27 11.20 -4.16
C VAL A 34 -8.88 11.77 -2.89
N SER A 35 -10.12 11.40 -2.61
CA SER A 35 -10.86 11.84 -1.44
C SER A 35 -10.43 11.10 -0.18
N SER A 36 -10.68 11.70 0.99
CA SER A 36 -10.49 11.01 2.28
C SER A 36 -11.35 9.76 2.39
N ASP A 37 -12.54 9.79 1.82
CA ASP A 37 -13.51 8.70 1.91
C ASP A 37 -13.04 7.48 1.12
N GLU A 38 -12.48 7.68 -0.09
CA GLU A 38 -11.84 6.61 -0.86
C GLU A 38 -10.66 5.98 -0.10
N ILE A 39 -9.88 6.80 0.63
CA ILE A 39 -8.78 6.30 1.45
C ILE A 39 -9.31 5.49 2.65
N GLU A 40 -10.35 5.96 3.33
CA GLU A 40 -11.01 5.22 4.42
C GLU A 40 -11.53 3.86 3.95
N GLU A 41 -12.16 3.82 2.77
CA GLU A 41 -12.64 2.57 2.19
C GLU A 41 -11.49 1.59 1.91
N ILE A 42 -10.40 2.07 1.29
CA ILE A 42 -9.19 1.27 1.05
C ILE A 42 -8.66 0.71 2.37
N VAL A 43 -8.52 1.57 3.38
CA VAL A 43 -8.00 1.19 4.70
C VAL A 43 -8.90 0.15 5.37
N SER A 44 -10.23 0.30 5.26
CA SER A 44 -11.19 -0.67 5.79
C SER A 44 -11.08 -2.03 5.08
N ARG A 45 -10.90 -2.04 3.74
CA ARG A 45 -10.69 -3.28 2.98
C ARG A 45 -9.39 -3.98 3.38
N ILE A 46 -8.31 -3.23 3.57
CA ILE A 46 -7.03 -3.75 4.04
C ILE A 46 -7.19 -4.32 5.46
N GLU A 47 -7.80 -3.58 6.38
CA GLU A 47 -8.06 -4.05 7.75
C GLU A 47 -8.85 -5.36 7.74
N GLN A 48 -9.89 -5.46 6.91
CA GLN A 48 -10.67 -6.68 6.77
C GLN A 48 -9.83 -7.85 6.24
N LYS A 49 -9.05 -7.65 5.17
CA LYS A 49 -8.15 -8.69 4.62
C LYS A 49 -7.16 -9.19 5.68
N VAL A 50 -6.54 -8.25 6.37
CA VAL A 50 -5.56 -8.51 7.43
C VAL A 50 -6.19 -9.25 8.61
N ARG A 51 -7.36 -8.84 9.09
CA ARG A 51 -8.08 -9.54 10.19
C ARG A 51 -8.69 -10.88 9.78
N SER A 52 -8.95 -11.07 8.49
CA SER A 52 -9.43 -12.35 7.96
C SER A 52 -8.34 -13.40 7.86
N SER A 53 -7.06 -13.00 7.93
CA SER A 53 -5.97 -13.96 8.09
C SER A 53 -6.11 -14.62 9.47
N ASN A 54 -5.92 -15.94 9.53
CA ASN A 54 -5.97 -16.68 10.78
C ASN A 54 -4.69 -16.51 11.63
N GLU A 55 -3.84 -15.53 11.27
CA GLU A 55 -2.53 -15.29 11.86
C GLU A 55 -2.61 -14.12 12.85
N ASN A 56 -1.92 -14.26 13.99
CA ASN A 56 -1.84 -13.17 14.98
C ASN A 56 -0.68 -12.20 14.70
N GLU A 57 0.28 -12.62 13.87
CA GLU A 57 1.44 -11.82 13.44
C GLU A 57 1.41 -11.69 11.91
N ILE A 58 1.52 -10.47 11.40
CA ILE A 58 1.49 -10.19 9.96
C ILE A 58 2.72 -9.37 9.58
N ALA A 59 3.38 -9.75 8.49
CA ALA A 59 4.51 -8.99 7.96
C ALA A 59 4.06 -7.61 7.46
N SER A 60 4.84 -6.59 7.78
CA SER A 60 4.62 -5.22 7.28
C SER A 60 4.65 -5.16 5.75
N GLU A 61 5.40 -6.07 5.12
CA GLU A 61 5.48 -6.20 3.69
C GLU A 61 4.17 -6.67 3.06
N TYR A 62 3.44 -7.54 3.76
CA TYR A 62 2.13 -8.00 3.31
C TYR A 62 1.13 -6.84 3.29
N ILE A 63 1.08 -6.05 4.36
CA ILE A 63 0.23 -4.84 4.43
C ILE A 63 0.61 -3.85 3.34
N GLY A 64 1.91 -3.60 3.15
CA GLY A 64 2.40 -2.72 2.08
C GLY A 64 1.99 -3.20 0.68
N GLY A 65 2.03 -4.52 0.44
CA GLY A 65 1.53 -5.14 -0.79
C GLY A 65 0.04 -4.88 -1.02
N LEU A 66 -0.78 -5.08 0.01
CA LEU A 66 -2.22 -4.78 -0.07
C LEU A 66 -2.49 -3.31 -0.39
N VAL A 67 -1.76 -2.38 0.24
CA VAL A 67 -1.88 -0.95 -0.09
C VAL A 67 -1.50 -0.69 -1.55
N MET A 68 -0.41 -1.30 -2.04
CA MET A 68 0.02 -1.15 -3.43
C MET A 68 -1.04 -1.65 -4.42
N GLU A 69 -1.68 -2.78 -4.14
CA GLU A 69 -2.77 -3.31 -4.98
C GLU A 69 -3.94 -2.34 -5.08
N GLU A 70 -4.43 -1.85 -3.93
CA GLU A 70 -5.57 -0.93 -3.88
C GLU A 70 -5.24 0.42 -4.56
N LEU A 71 -4.03 0.94 -4.38
CA LEU A 71 -3.59 2.19 -5.00
C LEU A 71 -3.36 2.09 -6.51
N ALA A 72 -2.99 0.91 -7.01
CA ALA A 72 -2.79 0.69 -8.45
C ALA A 72 -4.10 0.83 -9.25
N ASP A 73 -5.24 0.62 -8.59
CA ASP A 73 -6.57 0.78 -9.15
C ASP A 73 -7.11 2.20 -8.98
N LEU A 74 -6.73 2.87 -7.88
CA LEU A 74 -7.19 4.20 -7.52
C LEU A 74 -6.47 5.31 -8.30
N ASP A 75 -5.14 5.39 -8.21
CA ASP A 75 -4.36 6.48 -8.81
C ASP A 75 -2.89 6.10 -8.99
N GLU A 76 -2.44 6.05 -10.25
CA GLU A 76 -1.07 5.66 -10.61
C GLU A 76 0.00 6.55 -9.94
N ILE A 77 -0.26 7.85 -9.80
CA ILE A 77 0.72 8.78 -9.19
C ILE A 77 0.83 8.57 -7.68
N THR A 78 -0.31 8.36 -7.00
CA THR A 78 -0.36 8.01 -5.57
C THR A 78 0.34 6.69 -5.32
N TYR A 79 0.10 5.68 -6.18
CA TYR A 79 0.82 4.40 -6.17
C TYR A 79 2.34 4.60 -6.26
N VAL A 80 2.84 5.35 -7.25
CA VAL A 80 4.28 5.59 -7.43
C VAL A 80 4.88 6.25 -6.20
N ARG A 81 4.22 7.27 -5.63
CA ARG A 81 4.72 7.98 -4.45
C ARG A 81 4.76 7.08 -3.21
N PHE A 82 3.74 6.25 -3.02
CA PHE A 82 3.75 5.25 -1.94
C PHE A 82 4.87 4.23 -2.15
N ALA A 83 5.00 3.70 -3.37
CA ALA A 83 6.02 2.73 -3.74
C ALA A 83 7.45 3.24 -3.49
N SER A 84 7.71 4.52 -3.77
CA SER A 84 9.04 5.14 -3.55
C SER A 84 9.48 5.11 -2.09
N VAL A 85 8.54 5.31 -1.15
CA VAL A 85 8.86 5.22 0.28
C VAL A 85 8.96 3.76 0.71
N TYR A 86 7.97 2.95 0.34
CA TYR A 86 7.85 1.56 0.80
C TYR A 86 8.99 0.65 0.30
N ARG A 87 9.39 0.79 -0.97
CA ARG A 87 10.49 0.01 -1.55
C ARG A 87 11.87 0.62 -1.27
N SER A 88 11.93 1.89 -0.86
CA SER A 88 13.19 2.59 -0.55
C SER A 88 14.22 2.40 -1.66
N PHE A 89 13.85 2.78 -2.88
CA PHE A 89 14.67 2.55 -4.08
C PHE A 89 16.09 3.08 -3.89
N LYS A 90 17.06 2.24 -4.25
CA LYS A 90 18.48 2.60 -4.12
C LYS A 90 18.95 3.53 -5.24
N ASP A 91 18.36 3.36 -6.43
CA ASP A 91 18.72 4.11 -7.62
C ASP A 91 17.51 4.43 -8.51
N VAL A 92 17.73 5.31 -9.48
CA VAL A 92 16.71 5.75 -10.43
C VAL A 92 16.27 4.61 -11.36
N SER A 93 17.14 3.63 -11.63
CA SER A 93 16.84 2.50 -12.51
C SER A 93 15.78 1.56 -11.90
N GLU A 94 15.79 1.36 -10.59
CA GLU A 94 14.72 0.63 -9.88
C GLU A 94 13.36 1.33 -10.03
N LEU A 95 13.33 2.66 -9.96
CA LEU A 95 12.12 3.45 -10.19
C LEU A 95 11.66 3.34 -11.65
N GLU A 96 12.56 3.45 -12.63
CA GLU A 96 12.24 3.26 -14.04
C GLU A 96 11.61 1.90 -14.32
N ASN A 97 12.13 0.84 -13.69
CA ASN A 97 11.57 -0.50 -13.84
C ASN A 97 10.15 -0.60 -13.27
N LEU A 98 9.89 0.04 -12.12
CA LEU A 98 8.55 0.14 -11.57
C LEU A 98 7.61 0.91 -12.50
N LEU A 99 8.03 2.05 -13.05
CA LEU A 99 7.23 2.83 -13.99
C LEU A 99 6.89 2.03 -15.26
N LYS A 100 7.85 1.25 -15.79
CA LYS A 100 7.62 0.34 -16.92
C LYS A 100 6.59 -0.73 -16.59
N GLN A 101 6.63 -1.30 -15.38
CA GLN A 101 5.65 -2.29 -14.93
C GLN A 101 4.23 -1.71 -14.82
N ILE A 102 4.09 -0.51 -14.24
CA ILE A 102 2.78 0.18 -14.17
C ILE A 102 2.26 0.44 -15.58
N THR A 103 3.07 1.04 -16.45
CA THR A 103 2.66 1.39 -17.83
C THR A 103 2.20 0.15 -18.61
N LYS A 104 2.87 -1.00 -18.42
CA LYS A 104 2.48 -2.27 -19.05
C LYS A 104 1.15 -2.80 -18.50
N THR A 105 0.93 -2.66 -17.19
CA THR A 105 -0.30 -3.10 -16.51
C THR A 105 -1.49 -2.21 -16.88
N ALA A 106 -1.29 -0.89 -16.91
CA ALA A 106 -2.27 0.09 -17.36
C ALA A 106 -2.70 -0.13 -18.82
N LYS A 107 -1.74 -0.46 -19.71
CA LYS A 107 -2.07 -0.85 -21.10
C LYS A 107 -2.94 -2.11 -21.16
N LYS A 108 -2.58 -3.16 -20.42
CA LYS A 108 -3.37 -4.41 -20.39
C LYS A 108 -4.80 -4.21 -19.87
N LYS A 109 -5.02 -3.32 -18.90
CA LYS A 109 -6.36 -3.00 -18.39
C LYS A 109 -7.23 -2.21 -19.37
N LYS A 110 -6.63 -1.44 -20.29
CA LYS A 110 -7.37 -0.71 -21.34
C LYS A 110 -7.76 -1.57 -22.54
N GLU A 111 -7.15 -2.74 -22.68
CA GLU A 111 -7.37 -3.69 -23.77
C GLU A 111 -8.35 -4.82 -23.40
N GLN A 112 -8.85 -4.85 -22.16
CA GLN A 112 -9.90 -5.75 -21.66
C GLN A 112 -11.22 -4.98 -21.51
#